data_AF-A0A352I861-F1
#
_entry.id   AF-A0A352I861-F1
#
_cell.length_a   1.000
_cell.length_b   1.000
_cell.length_c   1.000
_cell.angle_alpha   90.00
_cell.angle_beta   90.00
_cell.angle_gamma   90.00
#
_symmetry.space_group_name_H-M   'P 1'
#
loop_
_entity.id
_entity.type
_entity.pdbx_description
1 polymer ?
#
loop_
_entity_poly.entity_id
_entity_poly.type
_entity_poly.pdbx_seq_one_letter_code
_entity_poly.pdbx_strand_id
1 'polypeptide(L)'
;MSKGTTIRMWRRTLFVLVILIAVGFGAVIFSLVKLQLVEGESLQQRAIDQQLKDTTITAQRGTIYDCNMQSLAESATVWTVVL
;
A
#
# COMPACT_ATOMS: atom_id res chain seq x y z
N MET A 1 -33.47 41.68 -30.23
CA MET A 1 -32.20 41.47 -29.49
C MET A 1 -32.52 40.93 -28.08
N SER A 2 -32.69 39.62 -27.96
CA SER A 2 -33.09 38.93 -26.72
C SER A 2 -31.88 38.67 -25.81
N LYS A 3 -31.34 39.72 -25.18
CA LYS A 3 -30.24 39.57 -24.21
C LYS A 3 -30.65 38.87 -22.90
N GLY A 4 -31.96 38.79 -22.61
CA GLY A 4 -32.49 38.22 -21.37
C GLY A 4 -32.52 36.69 -21.30
N THR A 5 -32.66 35.99 -22.43
CA THR A 5 -32.71 34.50 -22.47
C THR A 5 -31.33 33.88 -22.26
N THR A 6 -30.27 34.51 -22.77
CA THR A 6 -28.88 34.00 -22.69
C THR A 6 -28.37 33.98 -21.25
N ILE A 7 -28.64 35.02 -20.46
CA ILE A 7 -28.21 35.11 -19.06
C ILE A 7 -28.88 34.03 -18.22
N ARG A 8 -30.18 33.78 -18.44
CA ARG A 8 -30.93 32.74 -17.70
C ARG A 8 -30.46 31.34 -18.07
N MET A 9 -30.13 31.09 -19.34
CA MET A 9 -29.54 29.81 -19.76
C MET A 9 -28.13 29.62 -19.19
N TRP A 10 -27.27 30.64 -19.25
CA TRP A 10 -25.91 30.57 -18.71
C TRP A 10 -25.87 30.28 -17.20
N ARG A 11 -26.78 30.88 -16.43
CA ARG A 11 -26.91 30.62 -14.99
C ARG A 11 -27.34 29.19 -14.68
N ARG A 12 -28.23 28.60 -15.50
CA ARG A 12 -28.63 27.19 -15.38
C ARG A 12 -27.49 26.25 -15.74
N THR A 13 -26.74 26.54 -16.79
CA THR A 13 -25.57 25.75 -17.19
C THR A 13 -24.49 25.77 -16.11
N LEU A 14 -24.19 26.95 -15.54
CA LEU A 14 -23.25 27.09 -14.42
C LEU A 14 -23.70 26.31 -13.17
N PHE A 15 -24.99 26.38 -12.85
CA PHE A 15 -25.53 25.65 -11.70
C PHE A 15 -25.37 24.13 -11.86
N VAL A 16 -25.68 23.60 -13.06
CA VAL A 16 -25.48 22.18 -13.37
C VAL A 16 -24.00 21.80 -13.33
N LEU A 17 -23.11 22.65 -13.85
CA LEU A 17 -21.67 22.42 -13.82
C LEU A 17 -21.14 22.35 -12.38
N VAL A 18 -21.56 23.29 -11.52
CA VAL A 18 -21.15 23.31 -10.10
C VAL A 18 -21.66 22.07 -9.38
N ILE A 19 -22.90 21.64 -9.63
CA ILE A 19 -23.43 20.39 -9.04
C ILE A 19 -22.60 19.19 -9.50
N LEU A 20 -22.28 19.10 -10.79
CA LEU A 20 -21.50 17.98 -11.32
C LEU A 20 -20.12 17.90 -10.69
N ILE A 21 -19.45 19.05 -10.56
CA ILE A 21 -18.16 19.16 -9.87
C ILE A 21 -18.32 18.77 -8.39
N ALA A 22 -19.30 19.33 -7.68
CA ALA A 22 -19.51 19.06 -6.27
C ALA A 22 -19.81 17.58 -5.99
N VAL A 23 -20.58 16.92 -6.84
CA VAL A 23 -20.87 15.48 -6.72
C VAL A 23 -19.63 14.65 -7.04
N GLY A 24 -18.90 14.97 -8.11
CA GLY A 24 -17.69 14.26 -8.50
C GLY A 24 -16.60 14.33 -7.42
N PHE A 25 -16.27 15.56 -6.98
CA PHE A 25 -15.28 15.77 -5.93
C PHE A 25 -15.79 15.32 -4.56
N GLY A 26 -17.08 15.48 -4.26
CA GLY A 26 -17.69 15.02 -3.01
C GLY A 26 -17.59 13.51 -2.85
N ALA A 27 -17.81 12.73 -3.92
CA ALA A 27 -17.64 11.28 -3.89
C ALA A 27 -16.19 10.87 -3.61
N VAL A 28 -15.20 11.57 -4.19
CA VAL A 28 -13.78 11.33 -3.93
C VAL A 28 -13.43 11.65 -2.48
N ILE A 29 -13.87 12.80 -1.95
CA ILE A 29 -13.64 13.19 -0.55
C ILE A 29 -14.25 12.16 0.39
N PHE A 30 -15.48 11.72 0.14
CA PHE A 30 -16.12 10.69 0.96
C PHE A 30 -15.36 9.36 0.94
N SER A 31 -14.89 8.94 -0.23
CA SER A 31 -14.06 7.74 -0.38
C SER A 31 -12.76 7.85 0.42
N LEU A 32 -12.10 9.01 0.37
CA LEU A 32 -10.88 9.28 1.13
C LEU A 32 -11.13 9.25 2.64
N VAL A 33 -12.21 9.87 3.11
CA VAL A 33 -12.58 9.86 4.53
C VAL A 33 -12.86 8.45 5.02
N LYS A 34 -13.59 7.63 4.24
CA LYS A 34 -13.81 6.21 4.56
C LYS A 34 -12.48 5.46 4.68
N LEU A 35 -11.60 5.62 3.69
CA LEU A 35 -10.32 4.91 3.66
C LEU A 35 -9.37 5.34 4.79
N GLN A 36 -9.37 6.63 5.14
CA GLN A 36 -8.47 7.18 6.14
C GLN A 36 -9.00 7.01 7.58
N LEU A 37 -10.30 7.19 7.84
CA LEU A 37 -10.85 7.15 9.20
C LEU A 37 -11.40 5.79 9.59
N VAL A 38 -12.00 5.04 8.66
CA VAL A 38 -12.63 3.75 8.98
C VAL A 38 -11.66 2.60 8.74
N GLU A 39 -10.95 2.63 7.61
CA GLU A 39 -10.02 1.57 7.22
C GLU A 39 -8.55 1.92 7.50
N GLY A 40 -8.27 3.11 8.03
CA GLY A 40 -6.90 3.58 8.27
C GLY A 40 -6.15 2.69 9.25
N GLU A 41 -6.78 2.34 10.38
CA GLU A 41 -6.16 1.50 11.41
C GLU A 41 -5.88 0.08 10.89
N SER A 42 -6.81 -0.51 10.12
CA SER A 42 -6.62 -1.86 9.57
C SER A 42 -5.56 -1.90 8.48
N LEU A 43 -5.48 -0.88 7.62
CA LEU A 43 -4.42 -0.76 6.61
C LEU A 43 -3.05 -0.53 7.25
N GLN A 44 -2.99 0.25 8.34
CA GLN A 44 -1.76 0.47 9.09
C GLN A 44 -1.26 -0.81 9.77
N GLN A 45 -2.15 -1.58 10.41
CA GLN A 45 -1.79 -2.88 11.02
C GLN A 45 -1.24 -3.84 9.95
N ARG A 46 -1.91 -3.96 8.80
CA ARG A 46 -1.44 -4.82 7.69
C ARG A 46 -0.08 -4.39 7.15
N ALA A 47 0.22 -3.08 7.12
CA ALA A 47 1.52 -2.59 6.72
C ALA A 47 2.62 -2.98 7.74
N ILE A 48 2.29 -2.94 9.03
CA ILE A 48 3.20 -3.38 10.11
C ILE A 48 3.46 -4.88 9.99
N ASP A 49 2.43 -5.70 9.82
CA ASP A 49 2.57 -7.15 9.66
C ASP A 49 3.43 -7.52 8.45
N GLN A 50 3.26 -6.78 7.34
CA GLN A 50 4.07 -6.99 6.13
C GLN A 50 5.55 -6.61 6.34
N GLN A 51 5.83 -5.61 7.17
CA GLN A 51 7.20 -5.21 7.52
C GLN A 51 7.83 -6.15 8.54
N LEU A 52 7.07 -6.63 9.51
CA LEU A 52 7.49 -7.59 10.53
C LEU A 52 7.47 -9.03 10.00
N LYS A 53 7.88 -9.22 8.74
CA LYS A 53 8.00 -10.55 8.18
C LYS A 53 9.08 -11.29 8.97
N ASP A 54 8.65 -12.24 9.80
CA ASP A 54 9.54 -13.08 10.58
C ASP A 54 10.52 -13.79 9.66
N THR A 55 11.79 -13.37 9.72
CA THR A 55 12.88 -14.05 9.05
C THR A 55 13.34 -15.17 9.96
N THR A 56 12.93 -16.39 9.64
CA THR A 56 13.43 -17.58 10.34
C THR A 56 14.91 -17.75 10.03
N ILE A 57 15.77 -17.43 11.01
CA ILE A 57 17.20 -17.75 10.90
C ILE A 57 17.36 -19.24 11.10
N THR A 58 17.73 -19.95 10.03
CA THR A 58 18.05 -21.37 10.12
C THR A 58 19.31 -21.55 10.95
N ALA A 59 19.21 -22.33 12.04
CA ALA A 59 20.37 -22.63 12.88
C ALA A 59 21.41 -23.42 12.09
N GLN A 60 22.69 -23.08 12.27
CA GLN A 60 23.79 -23.85 11.69
C GLN A 60 23.87 -25.22 12.35
N ARG A 61 24.05 -26.27 11.55
CA ARG A 61 24.27 -27.63 12.05
C ARG A 61 25.68 -27.72 12.63
N GLY A 62 25.84 -28.43 13.75
CA GLY A 62 27.14 -28.64 14.38
C GLY A 62 28.13 -29.39 13.50
N THR A 63 29.42 -29.12 13.70
CA THR A 63 30.53 -29.71 12.96
C THR A 63 30.76 -31.16 13.37
N ILE A 64 30.92 -32.05 12.39
CA ILE A 64 31.24 -33.47 12.62
C ILE A 64 32.75 -33.64 12.51
N TYR A 65 33.38 -34.23 13.52
CA TYR A 65 34.81 -34.51 13.55
C TYR A 65 35.09 -36.02 13.46
N ASP A 66 36.22 -36.37 12.85
CA ASP A 66 36.83 -37.69 12.99
C ASP A 66 37.47 -37.86 14.39
N CYS A 67 37.84 -39.08 14.78
CA CYS A 67 38.54 -39.42 16.03
C CYS A 67 39.82 -38.59 16.25
N ASN A 68 40.41 -38.05 15.19
CA ASN A 68 41.60 -37.19 15.23
C ASN A 68 41.27 -35.68 15.24
N MET A 69 40.04 -35.28 15.58
CA MET A 69 39.57 -33.89 15.59
C MET A 69 39.58 -33.20 14.21
N GLN A 70 39.56 -33.97 13.13
CA GLN A 70 39.54 -33.44 11.77
C GLN A 70 38.10 -33.21 11.31
N SER A 71 37.76 -32.01 10.83
CA SER A 71 36.40 -31.66 10.38
C SER A 71 36.02 -32.42 9.11
N LEU A 72 34.92 -33.17 9.17
CA LEU A 72 34.37 -33.96 8.06
C LEU A 72 33.17 -33.28 7.39
N ALA A 73 32.39 -32.54 8.16
CA ALA A 73 31.21 -31.82 7.67
C ALA A 73 30.94 -30.59 8.54
N GLU A 74 30.72 -29.44 7.89
CA GLU A 74 30.47 -28.15 8.54
C GLU A 74 29.44 -27.34 7.74
N SER A 75 28.68 -26.48 8.42
CA SER A 75 27.72 -25.57 7.79
C SER A 75 28.41 -24.26 7.41
N ALA A 76 28.54 -23.95 6.11
CA ALA A 76 29.15 -22.70 5.64
C ALA A 76 28.10 -21.70 5.11
N THR A 77 28.34 -20.40 5.32
CA THR A 77 27.52 -19.33 4.71
C THR A 77 27.96 -19.11 3.27
N VAL A 78 27.02 -19.25 2.32
CA VAL A 78 27.28 -19.06 0.89
C VAL A 78 26.36 -17.97 0.34
N TRP A 79 26.90 -17.12 -0.54
CA TRP A 79 26.14 -16.09 -1.23
C TRP A 79 25.48 -16.65 -2.49
N THR A 80 24.16 -16.52 -2.61
CA THR A 80 23.43 -16.87 -3.84
C THR A 80 23.25 -15.61 -4.69
N VAL A 81 23.75 -15.63 -5.93
CA VAL A 81 23.55 -14.54 -6.91
C VAL A 81 22.32 -14.88 -7.75
N VAL A 82 21.37 -13.93 -7.86
CA VAL A 82 20.14 -14.09 -8.65
C VAL A 82 20.10 -12.97 -9.70
N LEU A 83 19.72 -13.31 -10.94
CA LEU A 83 19.64 -12.40 -12.11
C LEU A 83 18.25 -11.78 -12.26
#